data_AF-A0A519WYT5-F1
#
_entry.id   AF-A0A519WYT5-F1
#
_cell.length_a   1.000
_cell.length_b   1.000
_cell.length_c   1.000
_cell.angle_alpha   90.00
_cell.angle_beta   90.00
_cell.angle_gamma   90.00
#
_symmetry.space_group_name_H-M   'P 1'
#
loop_
_entity.id
_entity.type
_entity.pdbx_description
1 polymer ?
#
loop_
_entity_poly.entity_id
_entity_poly.type
_entity_poly.pdbx_seq_one_letter_code
_entity_poly.pdbx_strand_id
1 'polypeptide(L)'
;MSLVKAKKHLGQHFLTDKKIAAKIVNGLVHTDKYNQVLEVGPGMGILSDILLERTDLETYLIDIDVESYHFLQDKYPQLGSRLINGDFLKLNLAEIFPGKYAIIGNFPYNISSQILFKILENRDQVVEMVGMFQKEVAER
;
A
#
# COMPACT_ATOMS: atom_id res chain seq x y z
N MET A 1 18.36 0.38 14.56
CA MET A 1 16.92 0.56 14.31
C MET A 1 16.19 -0.62 14.93
N SER A 2 15.26 -0.38 15.85
CA SER A 2 14.43 -1.45 16.42
C SER A 2 13.39 -1.90 15.40
N LEU A 3 13.21 -3.21 15.25
CA LEU A 3 12.15 -3.78 14.42
C LEU A 3 10.77 -3.30 14.93
N VAL A 4 9.90 -2.90 14.01
CA VAL A 4 8.50 -2.53 14.30
C VAL A 4 7.80 -3.74 14.93
N LYS A 5 7.10 -3.54 16.04
CA LYS A 5 6.34 -4.61 16.70
C LYS A 5 4.92 -4.65 16.15
N ALA A 6 4.45 -5.85 15.81
CA ALA A 6 3.10 -6.05 15.31
C ALA A 6 2.06 -5.70 16.38
N LYS A 7 1.11 -4.85 16.02
CA LYS A 7 0.00 -4.39 16.86
C LYS A 7 -1.27 -5.15 16.47
N LYS A 8 -1.76 -6.01 17.36
CA LYS A 8 -2.97 -6.84 17.13
C LYS A 8 -4.21 -6.02 16.77
N HIS A 9 -4.40 -4.86 17.40
CA HIS A 9 -5.58 -4.01 17.15
C HIS A 9 -5.58 -3.36 15.75
N LEU A 10 -4.41 -3.26 15.11
CA LEU A 10 -4.28 -2.79 13.72
C LEU A 10 -4.35 -3.94 12.70
N GLY A 11 -4.55 -5.19 13.14
CA GLY A 11 -4.59 -6.35 12.23
C GLY A 11 -3.25 -6.62 11.52
N GLN A 12 -2.13 -6.17 12.07
CA GLN A 12 -0.82 -6.28 11.43
C GLN A 12 -0.33 -7.72 11.37
N HIS A 13 -0.17 -8.22 10.15
CA HIS A 13 0.49 -9.47 9.82
C HIS A 13 1.59 -9.20 8.79
N PHE A 14 2.84 -9.15 9.25
CA PHE A 14 3.96 -8.84 8.37
C PHE A 14 4.25 -10.01 7.45
N LEU A 15 4.13 -9.76 6.14
CA LEU A 15 4.62 -10.67 5.11
C LEU A 15 6.16 -10.70 5.19
N THR A 16 6.74 -11.91 5.23
CA THR A 16 8.20 -12.12 5.30
C THR A 16 8.75 -12.80 4.05
N ASP A 17 7.89 -13.41 3.23
CA ASP A 17 8.29 -14.10 2.01
C ASP A 17 8.45 -13.11 0.85
N LYS A 18 9.70 -12.84 0.47
CA LYS A 18 10.05 -11.97 -0.65
C LYS A 18 9.56 -12.48 -2.00
N LYS A 19 9.39 -13.80 -2.19
CA LYS A 19 8.84 -14.34 -3.44
C LYS A 19 7.36 -14.02 -3.57
N ILE A 20 6.61 -14.10 -2.46
CA ILE A 20 5.21 -13.68 -2.43
C ILE A 20 5.11 -12.17 -2.62
N ALA A 21 5.96 -11.38 -1.95
CA ALA A 21 6.03 -9.93 -2.16
C ALA A 21 6.25 -9.58 -3.64
N ALA A 22 7.23 -10.22 -4.29
CA ALA A 22 7.49 -10.04 -5.72
C ALA A 22 6.29 -10.43 -6.59
N LYS A 23 5.59 -11.53 -6.27
CA LYS A 23 4.36 -11.90 -6.99
C LYS A 23 3.26 -10.85 -6.86
N ILE A 24 3.08 -10.25 -5.68
CA ILE A 24 2.10 -9.18 -5.47
C ILE A 24 2.49 -7.95 -6.31
N VAL A 25 3.75 -7.50 -6.22
CA VAL A 25 4.21 -6.33 -6.99
C VAL A 25 4.16 -6.56 -8.50
N ASN A 26 4.54 -7.76 -8.96
CA ASN A 26 4.45 -8.14 -10.37
C ASN A 26 3.01 -8.37 -10.87
N GLY A 27 2.03 -8.40 -9.95
CA GLY A 27 0.62 -8.39 -10.30
C GLY A 27 0.17 -7.04 -10.87
N LEU A 28 0.92 -5.95 -10.63
CA LEU A 28 0.69 -4.67 -11.26
C LEU A 28 1.06 -4.76 -12.74
N VAL A 29 0.06 -4.80 -13.60
CA VAL A 29 0.21 -4.99 -15.04
C VAL A 29 0.80 -3.75 -15.74
N HIS A 30 0.95 -2.63 -15.02
CA HIS A 30 1.43 -1.34 -15.50
C HIS A 30 0.98 -1.03 -16.93
N THR A 31 -0.22 -0.46 -17.00
CA THR A 31 -0.71 0.13 -18.24
C THR A 31 -0.25 1.59 -18.32
N ASP A 32 -0.09 2.14 -19.52
CA ASP A 32 0.16 3.58 -19.75
C ASP A 32 -0.94 4.52 -19.19
N LYS A 33 -1.97 3.97 -18.54
CA LYS A 33 -3.09 4.68 -17.93
C LYS A 33 -2.77 5.26 -16.55
N TYR A 34 -1.67 4.85 -15.91
CA TYR A 34 -1.23 5.39 -14.64
C TYR A 34 0.30 5.32 -14.49
N ASN A 35 0.87 6.27 -13.77
CA ASN A 35 2.27 6.26 -13.35
C ASN A 35 2.42 6.33 -11.82
N GLN A 36 1.35 6.60 -11.08
CA GLN A 36 1.37 6.69 -9.62
C GLN A 36 0.80 5.41 -9.01
N VAL A 37 1.43 4.95 -7.92
CA VAL A 37 0.96 3.80 -7.14
C VAL A 37 0.98 4.11 -5.66
N LEU A 38 -0.11 3.82 -4.96
CA LEU A 38 -0.21 3.95 -3.51
C LEU A 38 -0.13 2.56 -2.85
N GLU A 39 0.90 2.32 -2.05
CA GLU A 39 0.96 1.18 -1.15
C GLU A 39 0.24 1.50 0.17
N VAL A 40 -0.78 0.72 0.49
CA VAL A 40 -1.53 0.83 1.75
C VAL A 40 -1.03 -0.20 2.75
N GLY A 41 -0.60 0.25 3.93
CA GLY A 41 -0.08 -0.60 4.99
C GLY A 41 1.28 -1.24 4.65
N PRO A 42 2.31 -0.45 4.31
CA PRO A 42 3.65 -0.96 3.98
C PRO A 42 4.31 -1.71 5.14
N GLY A 43 4.00 -1.39 6.40
CA GLY A 43 4.58 -2.03 7.57
C GLY A 43 6.11 -1.91 7.57
N MET A 44 6.81 -3.03 7.38
CA MET A 44 8.28 -3.07 7.30
C MET A 44 8.84 -2.81 5.89
N GLY A 45 7.96 -2.50 4.93
CA GLY A 45 8.31 -2.11 3.57
C GLY A 45 8.72 -3.29 2.68
N ILE A 46 8.16 -4.48 2.87
CA ILE A 46 8.54 -5.65 2.06
C ILE A 46 8.05 -5.53 0.60
N LEU A 47 6.88 -4.94 0.35
CA LEU A 47 6.48 -4.60 -1.03
C LEU A 47 7.17 -3.32 -1.47
N SER A 48 7.30 -2.33 -0.57
CA SER A 48 8.00 -1.07 -0.84
C SER A 48 9.42 -1.27 -1.37
N ASP A 49 10.17 -2.24 -0.83
CA ASP A 49 11.52 -2.60 -1.29
C ASP A 49 11.55 -2.91 -2.79
N ILE A 50 10.50 -3.55 -3.31
CA ILE A 50 10.40 -3.97 -4.72
C ILE A 50 9.75 -2.88 -5.57
N LEU A 51 8.74 -2.19 -5.03
CA LEU A 51 8.07 -1.07 -5.72
C LEU A 51 9.04 0.07 -6.02
N LEU A 52 9.93 0.39 -5.09
CA LEU A 52 10.89 1.49 -5.26
C LEU A 52 12.01 1.17 -6.27
N GLU A 53 12.17 -0.09 -6.68
CA GLU A 53 13.06 -0.48 -7.77
C GLU A 53 12.43 -0.21 -9.16
N ARG A 54 11.11 0.00 -9.23
CA ARG A 54 10.40 0.30 -10.48
C ARG A 54 10.51 1.78 -10.84
N THR A 55 11.29 2.08 -11.87
CA THR A 55 11.48 3.45 -12.36
C THR A 55 10.32 3.99 -13.18
N ASP A 56 9.41 3.12 -13.60
CA ASP A 56 8.20 3.44 -14.36
C ASP A 56 7.03 3.89 -13.47
N LEU A 57 7.17 3.78 -12.14
CA LEU A 57 6.17 4.14 -11.16
C LEU A 57 6.67 5.18 -10.16
N GLU A 58 5.83 6.16 -9.85
CA GLU A 58 5.98 7.04 -8.70
C GLU A 58 5.23 6.44 -7.51
N THR A 59 5.99 5.80 -6.61
CA THR A 59 5.42 5.13 -5.42
C THR A 59 5.14 6.12 -4.29
N TYR A 60 3.94 5.99 -3.71
CA TYR A 60 3.49 6.60 -2.47
C TYR A 60 3.23 5.50 -1.45
N LEU A 61 3.51 5.77 -0.18
CA LEU A 61 3.29 4.85 0.93
C LEU A 61 2.36 5.51 1.95
N ILE A 62 1.37 4.78 2.46
CA ILE A 62 0.54 5.23 3.58
C ILE A 62 0.47 4.20 4.70
N ASP A 63 0.81 4.63 5.92
CA ASP A 63 0.67 3.81 7.12
C ASP A 63 0.03 4.61 8.26
N ILE A 64 -0.90 3.97 8.98
CA ILE A 64 -1.55 4.53 10.17
C ILE A 64 -0.66 4.36 11.41
N ASP A 65 0.22 3.37 11.42
CA ASP A 65 1.13 3.08 12.53
C ASP A 65 2.33 4.04 12.49
N VAL A 66 2.40 4.93 13.48
CA VAL A 66 3.47 5.91 13.62
C VAL A 66 4.86 5.24 13.74
N GLU A 67 4.95 4.06 14.36
CA GLU A 67 6.23 3.33 14.44
C GLU A 67 6.68 2.82 13.07
N SER A 68 5.76 2.26 12.27
CA SER A 68 6.03 1.88 10.88
C SER A 68 6.41 3.09 10.04
N TYR A 69 5.68 4.20 10.18
CA TYR A 69 5.97 5.43 9.46
C TYR A 69 7.41 5.92 9.73
N HIS A 70 7.83 6.03 10.99
CA HIS A 70 9.20 6.47 11.30
C HIS A 70 10.25 5.47 10.80
N PHE A 71 9.98 4.17 10.93
CA PHE A 71 10.85 3.14 10.37
C PHE A 71 11.01 3.29 8.84
N LEU A 72 9.93 3.55 8.12
CA LEU A 72 9.93 3.75 6.67
C LEU A 72 10.57 5.08 6.27
N GLN A 73 10.41 6.12 7.09
CA GLN A 73 11.05 7.42 6.88
C GLN A 73 12.58 7.29 6.93
N ASP A 74 13.09 6.54 7.90
CA ASP A 74 14.51 6.22 8.03
C ASP A 74 15.01 5.30 6.91
N LYS A 75 14.19 4.32 6.50
CA LYS A 75 14.54 3.33 5.47
C LYS A 75 14.50 3.93 4.06
N TYR A 76 13.59 4.87 3.79
CA TYR A 76 13.34 5.47 2.48
C TYR A 76 13.28 7.01 2.54
N PRO A 77 14.39 7.67 2.91
CA PRO A 77 14.42 9.14 3.03
C PRO A 77 14.08 9.87 1.73
N GLN A 78 14.24 9.22 0.57
CA GLN A 78 13.90 9.75 -0.77
C GLN A 78 12.40 9.91 -1.03
N LEU A 79 11.52 9.32 -0.20
CA LEU A 79 10.08 9.44 -0.39
C LEU A 79 9.57 10.85 -0.06
N GLY A 80 10.14 11.53 0.94
CA GLY A 80 9.68 12.85 1.37
C GLY A 80 8.17 12.86 1.62
N SER A 81 7.44 13.74 0.93
CA SER A 81 5.97 13.87 1.03
C SER A 81 5.18 12.67 0.47
N ARG A 82 5.84 11.74 -0.23
CA ARG A 82 5.21 10.51 -0.73
C ARG A 82 5.03 9.45 0.34
N LEU A 83 5.69 9.60 1.51
CA LEU A 83 5.43 8.80 2.70
C LEU A 83 4.42 9.55 3.57
N ILE A 84 3.23 8.98 3.74
CA ILE A 84 2.09 9.59 4.40
C ILE A 84 1.81 8.85 5.70
N ASN A 85 1.80 9.57 6.83
CA ASN A 85 1.24 9.06 8.06
C ASN A 85 -0.26 9.41 8.11
N GLY A 86 -1.13 8.41 8.05
CA GLY A 86 -2.56 8.68 8.03
C GLY A 86 -3.43 7.44 7.94
N ASP A 87 -4.71 7.64 8.21
CA ASP A 87 -5.74 6.63 8.04
C ASP A 87 -6.22 6.62 6.58
N PHE A 88 -5.86 5.57 5.84
CA PHE A 88 -6.26 5.40 4.44
C PHE A 88 -7.78 5.55 4.27
N LEU A 89 -8.60 5.07 5.21
CA LEU A 89 -10.05 5.13 5.09
C LEU A 89 -10.58 6.57 5.17
N LYS A 90 -9.87 7.46 5.85
CA LYS A 90 -10.26 8.87 6.02
C LYS A 90 -9.59 9.83 5.05
N LEU A 91 -8.58 9.36 4.32
CA LEU A 91 -7.81 10.19 3.41
C LEU A 91 -8.66 10.66 2.21
N ASN A 92 -8.51 11.92 1.83
CA ASN A 92 -9.05 12.43 0.57
C ASN A 92 -8.07 12.11 -0.57
N LEU A 93 -8.33 11.02 -1.31
CA LEU A 93 -7.43 10.54 -2.35
C LEU A 93 -7.34 11.52 -3.53
N ALA A 94 -8.40 12.28 -3.81
CA ALA A 94 -8.42 13.23 -4.92
C ALA A 94 -7.50 14.45 -4.70
N GLU A 95 -7.19 14.80 -3.45
CA GLU A 95 -6.24 15.87 -3.12
C GLU A 95 -4.78 15.45 -3.34
N ILE A 96 -4.51 14.14 -3.29
CA ILE A 96 -3.15 13.58 -3.39
C ILE A 96 -2.88 13.13 -4.83
N PHE A 97 -3.88 12.53 -5.47
CA PHE A 97 -3.78 11.98 -6.81
C PHE A 97 -4.72 12.74 -7.76
N PRO A 98 -4.21 13.72 -8.51
CA PRO A 98 -5.02 14.48 -9.46
C PRO A 98 -5.42 13.64 -10.69
N GLY A 99 -4.71 12.54 -10.94
CA GLY A 99 -4.90 11.65 -12.09
C GLY A 99 -5.33 10.24 -11.71
N LYS A 100 -5.13 9.32 -12.64
CA LYS A 100 -5.36 7.89 -12.45
C LYS A 100 -4.15 7.25 -11.77
N TYR A 101 -4.41 6.36 -10.82
CA TYR A 101 -3.38 5.70 -10.03
C TYR A 101 -3.78 4.25 -9.73
N ALA A 102 -2.81 3.46 -9.29
CA ALA A 102 -3.03 2.11 -8.80
C ALA A 102 -2.92 2.06 -7.28
N ILE A 103 -3.58 1.07 -6.66
CA ILE A 103 -3.43 0.77 -5.25
C ILE A 103 -2.86 -0.64 -5.08
N ILE A 104 -1.88 -0.76 -4.20
CA ILE A 104 -1.26 -2.05 -3.85
C ILE A 104 -1.19 -2.23 -2.34
N GLY A 105 -1.23 -3.47 -1.85
CA GLY A 105 -0.98 -3.71 -0.43
C GLY A 105 -1.08 -5.16 0.01
N ASN A 106 -0.43 -5.46 1.13
CA ASN A 106 -0.77 -6.61 1.95
C ASN A 106 -1.82 -6.16 2.97
N PHE A 107 -3.09 -6.17 2.56
CA PHE A 107 -4.12 -5.48 3.31
C PHE A 107 -4.39 -6.13 4.67
N PRO A 108 -4.50 -5.33 5.75
CA PRO A 108 -4.84 -5.85 7.06
C PRO A 108 -6.27 -6.41 7.07
N TYR A 109 -6.40 -7.64 7.57
CA TYR A 109 -7.61 -8.46 7.41
C TYR A 109 -8.85 -7.89 8.11
N ASN A 110 -8.67 -7.08 9.15
CA ASN A 110 -9.76 -6.46 9.90
C ASN A 110 -10.45 -5.32 9.12
N ILE A 111 -9.79 -4.72 8.13
CA ILE A 111 -10.33 -3.60 7.36
C ILE A 111 -10.28 -3.83 5.84
N SER A 112 -9.90 -5.02 5.37
CA SER A 112 -9.70 -5.28 3.94
C SER A 112 -10.96 -5.03 3.09
N SER A 113 -12.17 -5.34 3.61
CA SER A 113 -13.42 -5.00 2.92
C SER A 113 -13.67 -3.49 2.87
N GLN A 114 -13.31 -2.74 3.91
CA GLN A 114 -13.46 -1.28 3.94
C GLN A 114 -12.49 -0.62 2.96
N ILE A 115 -11.26 -1.15 2.85
CA ILE A 115 -10.29 -0.76 1.82
C ILE A 115 -10.89 -0.99 0.43
N LEU A 116 -11.45 -2.18 0.18
CA LEU A 116 -12.07 -2.50 -1.11
C LEU A 116 -13.23 -1.55 -1.45
N PHE A 117 -14.13 -1.28 -0.50
CA PHE A 117 -15.22 -0.33 -0.72
C PHE A 117 -14.72 1.07 -1.03
N LYS A 118 -13.72 1.57 -0.29
CA LYS A 118 -13.11 2.87 -0.57
C LYS A 118 -12.47 2.92 -1.96
N ILE A 119 -11.84 1.84 -2.40
CA ILE A 119 -11.28 1.72 -3.75
C ILE A 119 -12.39 1.79 -4.80
N LEU A 120 -13.50 1.07 -4.58
CA LEU A 120 -14.66 1.08 -5.47
C LEU A 120 -15.36 2.45 -5.53
N GLU A 121 -15.44 3.17 -4.42
CA GLU A 121 -15.92 4.55 -4.37
C GLU A 121 -15.06 5.51 -5.21
N ASN A 122 -13.77 5.19 -5.37
CA ASN A 122 -12.81 5.99 -6.15
C ASN A 122 -12.45 5.34 -7.50
N ARG A 123 -13.28 4.41 -8.01
CA ARG A 123 -13.00 3.60 -9.21
C ARG A 123 -12.73 4.40 -10.49
N ASP A 124 -13.19 5.64 -10.55
CA ASP A 124 -12.96 6.50 -11.71
C ASP A 124 -11.49 6.96 -11.80
N GLN A 125 -10.79 6.99 -10.65
CA GLN A 125 -9.36 7.29 -10.54
C GLN A 125 -8.51 6.03 -10.29
N VAL A 126 -8.98 5.09 -9.45
CA VAL A 126 -8.26 3.85 -9.16
C VAL A 126 -8.46 2.86 -10.31
N VAL A 127 -7.50 2.82 -11.23
CA VAL A 127 -7.61 2.00 -12.45
C VAL A 127 -7.12 0.57 -12.31
N GLU A 128 -6.34 0.30 -11.26
CA GLU A 128 -5.84 -1.02 -10.93
C GLU A 128 -5.68 -1.16 -9.42
N MET A 129 -6.02 -2.34 -8.91
CA MET A 129 -5.75 -2.71 -7.53
C MET A 129 -5.16 -4.12 -7.48
N VAL A 130 -4.09 -4.26 -6.72
CA VAL A 130 -3.44 -5.56 -6.48
C VAL A 130 -3.22 -5.71 -4.99
N GLY A 131 -3.75 -6.77 -4.37
CA GLY A 131 -3.49 -6.97 -2.96
C GLY A 131 -3.72 -8.38 -2.48
N MET A 132 -3.15 -8.67 -1.31
CA MET A 132 -3.40 -9.91 -0.60
C MET A 132 -4.60 -9.75 0.33
N PHE A 133 -5.54 -10.69 0.23
CA PHE A 133 -6.76 -10.74 1.04
C PHE A 133 -6.86 -12.09 1.75
N GLN A 134 -7.72 -12.17 2.77
CA GLN A 134 -8.20 -13.47 3.22
C GLN A 134 -9.00 -14.13 2.10
N LYS A 135 -8.82 -15.44 1.94
CA LYS A 135 -9.47 -16.23 0.88
C LYS A 135 -10.97 -15.97 0.79
N GLU A 136 -11.68 -15.99 1.92
CA GLU A 136 -13.13 -15.76 1.97
C GLU A 136 -13.57 -14.37 1.52
N VAL A 137 -12.71 -13.36 1.66
CA VAL A 137 -12.96 -12.00 1.16
C VAL A 137 -12.71 -11.94 -0.35
N ALA A 138 -11.70 -12.65 -0.85
CA ALA A 138 -11.37 -12.69 -2.27
C ALA A 138 -12.36 -13.52 -3.12
N GLU A 139 -13.03 -14.51 -2.52
CA GLU A 139 -14.02 -15.36 -3.20
C GLU A 139 -15.42 -14.73 -3.29
N ARG A 140 -15.66 -13.63 -2.58
CA ARG A 140 -16.95 -12.91 -2.56
C ARG A 140 -16.96 -11.76 -3.55
#